data_AF-A0A6L7S5P3-F1
#
_entry.id   AF-A0A6L7S5P3-F1
#
_cell.length_a   1.000
_cell.length_b   1.000
_cell.length_c   1.000
_cell.angle_alpha   90.00
_cell.angle_beta   90.00
_cell.angle_gamma   90.00
#
_symmetry.space_group_name_H-M   'P 1'
#
loop_
_entity.id
_entity.type
_entity.pdbx_description
1 polymer ?
#
loop_
_entity_poly.entity_id
_entity_poly.type
_entity_poly.pdbx_seq_one_letter_code
_entity_poly.pdbx_strand_id
1 'polypeptide(L)' 'FFMRPVPRYADYRSPVKCLYQCGASTHPGGAVSAVPGQNAAREILKDWRWRT' A
#
# COMPACT_ATOMS: atom_id res chain seq x y z
N PHE A 1 11.21 1.01 -10.23
CA PHE A 1 10.53 1.68 -9.09
C PHE A 1 9.01 1.58 -9.24
N PHE A 2 8.49 1.82 -10.45
CA PHE A 2 7.14 1.41 -10.84
C PHE A 2 6.96 -0.12 -10.66
N MET A 3 5.78 -0.57 -10.22
CA MET A 3 5.37 -1.98 -10.07
C MET A 3 6.13 -2.83 -9.03
N ARG A 4 6.63 -2.23 -7.93
CA ARG A 4 7.17 -3.00 -6.79
C ARG A 4 6.05 -3.52 -5.86
N PRO A 5 6.23 -4.70 -5.24
CA PRO A 5 7.30 -5.68 -5.48
C PRO A 5 7.11 -6.49 -6.76
N VAL A 6 5.86 -6.71 -7.21
CA VAL A 6 5.52 -7.28 -8.53
C VAL A 6 4.26 -6.59 -9.09
N PRO A 7 4.04 -6.62 -10.42
CA PRO A 7 2.82 -6.08 -11.03
C PRO A 7 1.55 -6.68 -10.38
N ARG A 8 0.58 -5.83 -10.02
CA ARG A 8 -0.67 -6.09 -9.22
C ARG A 8 -0.56 -5.93 -7.70
N TYR A 9 0.61 -5.64 -7.13
CA TYR A 9 0.75 -5.32 -5.69
C TYR A 9 1.24 -3.89 -5.46
N ALA A 10 1.09 -3.03 -6.47
CA ALA A 10 1.47 -1.62 -6.41
C ALA A 10 0.44 -0.75 -5.67
N ASP A 11 -0.71 -1.34 -5.31
CA ASP A 11 -1.82 -0.74 -4.56
C ASP A 11 -1.71 -1.00 -3.05
N TYR A 12 -0.51 -1.31 -2.54
CA TYR A 12 -0.22 -1.56 -1.12
C TYR A 12 -0.88 -2.81 -0.54
N ARG A 13 -1.68 -3.57 -1.29
CA ARG A 13 -2.25 -4.85 -0.84
C ARG A 13 -1.23 -5.97 -0.97
N SER A 14 -1.39 -7.01 -0.16
CA SER A 14 -0.61 -8.24 -0.25
C SER A 14 -1.53 -9.44 -0.52
N PRO A 15 -1.00 -10.62 -0.91
CA PRO A 15 -1.83 -11.81 -1.11
C PRO A 15 -2.43 -12.34 0.21
N VAL A 16 -1.91 -11.89 1.36
CA VAL A 16 -2.47 -12.20 2.67
C VAL A 16 -3.56 -11.18 3.00
N LYS A 17 -4.76 -11.67 3.31
CA LYS A 17 -5.91 -10.82 3.67
C LYS A 17 -5.56 -9.93 4.86
N CYS A 18 -5.93 -8.65 4.77
CA CYS A 18 -5.64 -7.60 5.78
C CYS A 18 -4.16 -7.27 6.00
N LEU A 19 -3.25 -7.79 5.17
CA LEU A 19 -1.85 -7.42 5.22
C LEU A 19 -1.55 -6.43 4.10
N TYR A 20 -1.03 -5.27 4.48
CA TYR A 20 -0.71 -4.17 3.59
C TYR A 20 0.78 -3.84 3.66
N GLN A 21 1.36 -3.48 2.53
CA GLN A 21 2.74 -3.07 2.43
C GLN A 21 2.84 -1.56 2.65
N CYS A 22 3.72 -1.13 3.54
CA CYS A 22 4.03 0.27 3.78
C CYS A 22 5.53 0.38 4.04
N GLY A 23 6.21 1.29 3.34
CA GLY A 23 7.61 1.56 3.58
C GLY A 23 8.28 2.34 2.46
N ALA A 24 9.51 2.79 2.73
CA ALA A 24 10.28 3.60 1.78
C ALA A 24 10.58 2.90 0.44
N SER A 25 10.54 1.58 0.45
CA SER A 25 10.71 0.71 -0.72
C SER A 25 9.44 0.57 -1.58
N THR A 26 8.28 1.03 -1.11
CA THR A 26 6.99 0.94 -1.81
C THR A 26 6.70 2.18 -2.65
N HIS A 27 5.91 2.02 -3.72
CA HIS A 27 5.56 3.12 -4.63
C HIS A 27 4.92 4.31 -3.87
N PRO A 28 5.06 5.59 -4.25
CA PRO A 28 5.91 6.22 -5.28
C PRO A 28 7.37 6.46 -4.81
N GLY A 29 7.74 5.96 -3.64
CA GLY A 29 9.09 6.07 -3.08
C GLY A 29 9.06 7.08 -1.95
N GLY A 30 8.77 6.58 -0.75
CA GLY A 30 8.68 7.42 0.43
C GLY A 30 9.99 7.44 1.18
N ALA A 31 10.85 8.40 0.89
CA ALA A 31 11.86 8.79 1.88
C ALA A 31 11.15 9.42 3.10
N VAL A 32 11.66 10.52 3.67
CA VAL A 32 11.08 11.20 4.84
C VAL A 32 9.66 11.77 4.58
N SER A 33 9.15 11.71 3.34
CA SER A 33 7.87 12.29 2.92
C SER A 33 6.61 11.57 3.41
N ALA A 34 6.71 10.40 4.03
CA ALA A 34 5.60 9.60 4.56
C ALA A 34 4.46 9.22 3.56
N VAL A 35 4.61 9.54 2.27
CA VAL A 35 3.61 9.30 1.21
C VAL A 35 3.13 7.83 1.14
N PRO A 36 4.00 6.81 1.25
CA PRO A 36 3.54 5.42 1.22
C PRO A 36 2.62 5.05 2.38
N GLY A 37 2.84 5.62 3.56
CA GLY A 37 1.99 5.38 4.73
C GLY A 37 0.60 5.96 4.52
N GLN A 38 0.51 7.18 3.99
CA GLN A 38 -0.78 7.81 3.66
C GLN A 38 -1.56 6.97 2.64
N ASN A 39 -0.89 6.49 1.60
CA ASN A 39 -1.55 5.71 0.57
C ASN A 39 -1.97 4.31 1.04
N ALA A 40 -1.14 3.63 1.84
CA ALA A 40 -1.51 2.35 2.45
C ALA A 40 -2.73 2.50 3.37
N ALA A 41 -2.77 3.55 4.21
CA ALA A 41 -3.91 3.85 5.06
C ALA A 41 -5.20 4.08 4.26
N ARG A 42 -5.10 4.77 3.11
CA ARG A 42 -6.26 4.97 2.22
C ARG A 42 -6.81 3.65 1.67
N GLU A 43 -5.96 2.71 1.29
CA GLU A 43 -6.40 1.40 0.79
C GLU A 43 -6.97 0.51 1.89
N ILE A 44 -6.40 0.56 3.10
CA ILE A 44 -6.97 -0.08 4.30
C ILE A 44 -8.39 0.42 4.56
N LEU A 45 -8.59 1.74 4.57
CA LEU A 45 -9.91 2.33 4.83
C LEU A 45 -10.95 1.97 3.77
N LYS A 46 -10.54 1.88 2.49
CA LYS A 46 -11.42 1.39 1.42
C LYS A 46 -11.87 -0.04 1.71
N ASP A 47 -10.92 -0.93 2.00
CA ASP A 47 -11.23 -2.35 2.27
C ASP A 47 -12.06 -2.54 3.54
N TRP A 48 -11.90 -1.65 4.52
CA TRP A 48 -12.71 -1.65 5.74
C TRP A 48 -14.17 -1.28 5.48
N ARG A 49 -14.42 -0.31 4.59
CA ARG A 49 -15.79 0.08 4.19
C ARG A 49 -16.56 -1.02 3.46
N TRP A 50 -15.87 -1.97 2.82
CA TRP A 50 -16.51 -3.13 2.20
C TRP A 50 -16.90 -4.24 3.19
N ARG A 51 -16.47 -4.12 4.47
CA ARG A 51 -16.74 -5.13 5.51
C ARG A 51 -17.91 -4.75 6.43
N THR A 52 -18.37 -3.51 6.36
CA THR A 52 -19.58 -3.00 7.04
C THR A 52 -20.76 -3.04 6.07
#